data_AF-A0A0S8GRY9-F1
#
_entry.id   AF-A0A0S8GRY9-F1
#
_cell.length_a   1.000
_cell.length_b   1.000
_cell.length_c   1.000
_cell.angle_alpha   90.00
_cell.angle_beta   90.00
_cell.angle_gamma   90.00
#
_symmetry.space_group_name_H-M   'P 1'
#
loop_
_entity.id
_entity.type
_entity.pdbx_description
1 polymer ?
#
loop_
_entity_poly.entity_id
_entity_poly.type
_entity_poly.pdbx_seq_one_letter_code
_entity_poly.pdbx_strand_id
1 'polypeptide(L)'
;MNERLKILRDYFPTAIFTGNKLVFISEDSRVELTEHRRDNFAEDQTVPIIRVRLCGKRPDGEFEPGHYEDFELLDISDLAGEIEKFVQFAVGKNLKE
;
A
#
# COMPACT_ATOMS: atom_id res chain seq x y z
N MET A 1 -0.37 -17.65 2.46
CA MET A 1 -0.49 -16.46 3.35
C MET A 1 0.31 -15.24 2.87
N ASN A 2 0.45 -15.01 1.56
CA ASN A 2 1.00 -13.75 0.99
C ASN A 2 0.71 -13.67 -0.53
N GLU A 3 -0.30 -14.40 -1.02
CA GLU A 3 -0.60 -14.48 -2.46
C GLU A 3 -1.15 -13.15 -2.98
N ARG A 4 -1.90 -12.41 -2.15
CA ARG A 4 -2.42 -11.10 -2.53
C ARG A 4 -1.30 -10.08 -2.77
N LEU A 5 -0.31 -9.99 -1.89
CA LEU A 5 0.86 -9.11 -2.11
C LEU A 5 1.65 -9.52 -3.36
N LYS A 6 1.76 -10.82 -3.66
CA LYS A 6 2.42 -11.27 -4.89
C LYS A 6 1.63 -10.89 -6.14
N ILE A 7 0.31 -10.95 -6.09
CA ILE A 7 -0.56 -10.53 -7.19
C ILE A 7 -0.49 -9.02 -7.34
N LEU A 8 -0.60 -8.24 -6.25
CA LEU A 8 -0.47 -6.78 -6.27
C LEU A 8 0.88 -6.34 -6.88
N ARG A 9 1.98 -7.07 -6.62
CA ARG A 9 3.26 -6.82 -7.30
C ARG A 9 3.15 -6.85 -8.83
N ASP A 10 2.30 -7.71 -9.39
CA ASP A 10 2.12 -7.81 -10.84
C ASP A 10 1.42 -6.58 -11.41
N TYR A 11 0.47 -5.99 -10.66
CA TYR A 11 -0.16 -4.70 -10.99
C TYR A 11 0.81 -3.52 -10.85
N PHE A 12 1.82 -3.66 -10.01
CA PHE A 12 2.73 -2.59 -9.63
C PHE A 12 4.18 -2.93 -9.98
N PRO A 13 4.64 -2.68 -11.22
CA PRO A 13 5.97 -3.11 -11.69
C PRO A 13 7.13 -2.46 -10.92
N THR A 14 6.89 -1.30 -10.30
CA THR A 14 7.87 -0.58 -9.48
C THR A 14 7.88 -1.03 -8.02
N ALA A 15 6.97 -1.93 -7.62
CA ALA A 15 6.88 -2.44 -6.26
C ALA A 15 7.93 -3.51 -5.97
N ILE A 16 8.65 -3.34 -4.87
CA ILE A 16 9.63 -4.30 -4.37
C ILE A 16 8.97 -5.15 -3.30
N PHE A 17 8.86 -6.46 -3.55
CA PHE A 17 8.39 -7.41 -2.54
C PHE A 17 9.53 -7.82 -1.62
N THR A 18 9.42 -7.44 -0.34
CA THR A 18 10.44 -7.68 0.69
C THR A 18 10.29 -9.03 1.41
N GLY A 19 9.31 -9.85 1.02
CA GLY A 19 8.95 -11.09 1.69
C GLY A 19 7.74 -10.96 2.62
N ASN A 20 7.54 -9.78 3.23
CA ASN A 20 6.42 -9.52 4.15
C ASN A 20 5.57 -8.29 3.78
N LYS A 21 6.10 -7.39 2.93
CA LYS A 21 5.40 -6.18 2.45
C LYS A 21 5.87 -5.80 1.05
N LEU A 22 5.05 -5.06 0.33
CA LEU A 22 5.49 -4.38 -0.90
C LEU A 22 5.94 -2.96 -0.55
N VAL A 23 7.04 -2.53 -1.17
CA VAL A 23 7.58 -1.19 -0.98
C VAL A 23 7.74 -0.52 -2.33
N PHE A 24 7.26 0.70 -2.44
CA PHE A 24 7.44 1.59 -3.57
C PHE A 24 8.35 2.71 -3.11
N ILE A 25 9.33 3.08 -3.95
CA ILE A 25 10.22 4.18 -3.66
C ILE A 25 10.22 5.09 -4.89
N SER A 26 9.81 6.32 -4.68
CA SER A 26 9.91 7.44 -5.61
C SER A 26 10.99 8.40 -5.11
N GLU A 27 11.31 9.42 -5.90
CA GLU A 27 12.38 10.38 -5.60
C GLU A 27 12.18 11.10 -4.25
N ASP A 28 10.92 11.38 -3.91
CA ASP A 28 10.49 12.18 -2.75
C ASP A 28 9.59 11.43 -1.77
N SER A 29 9.15 10.22 -2.11
CA SER A 29 8.12 9.49 -1.36
C SER A 29 8.40 8.00 -1.35
N ARG A 30 8.03 7.32 -0.27
CA ARG A 30 8.07 5.87 -0.15
C ARG A 30 6.70 5.37 0.26
N VAL A 31 6.16 4.38 -0.44
CA VAL A 31 4.88 3.74 -0.09
C VAL A 31 5.14 2.32 0.40
N GLU A 32 4.48 1.92 1.47
CA GLU A 32 4.59 0.57 2.03
C GLU A 32 3.20 -0.06 2.09
N LEU A 33 3.03 -1.21 1.45
CA LEU A 33 1.79 -1.99 1.49
C LEU A 33 2.03 -3.21 2.36
N THR A 34 1.26 -3.32 3.43
CA THR A 34 1.37 -4.43 4.38
C THR A 34 0.01 -5.11 4.50
N GLU A 35 0.00 -6.43 4.39
CA GLU A 35 -1.20 -7.22 4.66
C GLU A 35 -1.34 -7.37 6.18
N HIS A 36 -2.45 -6.87 6.71
CA HIS A 36 -2.88 -7.07 8.09
C HIS A 36 -4.04 -8.06 8.11
N ARG A 37 -3.93 -9.03 9.02
CA ARG A 37 -5.07 -9.88 9.41
C ARG A 37 -5.59 -9.34 10.73
N ARG A 38 -6.88 -8.99 10.82
CA ARG A 38 -7.51 -8.83 12.13
C ARG A 38 -7.54 -10.21 12.77
N ASP A 39 -6.73 -10.39 13.80
CA ASP A 39 -6.77 -11.56 14.68
C ASP A 39 -7.95 -11.40 15.66
N ASN A 40 -9.16 -11.32 15.11
CA ASN A 40 -10.37 -11.37 15.93
C ASN A 40 -10.80 -12.83 16.00
N PHE A 41 -10.66 -13.41 17.19
CA PHE A 41 -11.15 -14.74 17.59
C PHE A 41 -12.68 -14.91 17.49
N ALA A 42 -13.40 -14.01 16.83
CA ALA A 42 -14.84 -14.07 16.60
C ALA A 42 -15.10 -14.30 15.11
N GLU A 43 -15.48 -15.55 14.83
CA GLU A 43 -16.15 -16.11 13.65
C GLU A 43 -16.29 -15.22 12.39
N ASP A 44 -15.67 -15.73 11.31
CA ASP A 44 -16.22 -15.78 9.96
C ASP A 44 -16.45 -14.47 9.19
N GLN A 45 -15.42 -13.61 9.11
CA GLN A 45 -15.22 -12.75 7.93
C GLN A 45 -13.77 -12.28 7.85
N THR A 46 -12.92 -13.16 7.32
CA THR A 46 -11.47 -12.93 7.18
C THR A 46 -11.19 -12.07 5.94
N VAL A 47 -11.72 -10.86 5.87
CA VAL A 47 -11.36 -9.93 4.80
C VAL A 47 -9.91 -9.47 5.06
N PRO A 48 -8.97 -9.72 4.14
CA PRO A 48 -7.60 -9.26 4.33
C PRO A 48 -7.55 -7.74 4.19
N ILE A 49 -6.90 -7.10 5.16
CA ILE A 49 -6.78 -5.66 5.22
C ILE A 49 -5.42 -5.30 4.62
N ILE A 50 -5.38 -4.54 3.54
CA ILE A 50 -4.13 -4.00 3.01
C ILE A 50 -3.96 -2.59 3.53
N ARG A 51 -2.95 -2.39 4.38
CA ARG A 51 -2.55 -1.07 4.85
C ARG A 51 -1.57 -0.46 3.87
N VAL A 52 -1.90 0.70 3.31
CA VAL A 52 -1.00 1.50 2.49
C VAL A 52 -0.49 2.65 3.33
N ARG A 53 0.82 2.68 3.61
CA ARG A 53 1.48 3.76 4.34
C ARG A 53 2.32 4.60 3.39
N LEU A 54 2.13 5.91 3.44
CA LEU A 54 2.92 6.90 2.73
C LEU A 54 3.98 7.47 3.67
N CYS A 55 5.22 7.47 3.20
CA CYS A 55 6.36 8.02 3.91
C CYS A 55 6.94 9.15 3.05
N GLY A 56 6.92 10.38 3.57
CA GLY A 56 7.50 11.53 2.89
C GLY A 56 9.00 11.61 3.14
N LYS A 57 9.78 12.01 2.13
CA LYS A 57 11.21 12.25 2.29
C LYS A 57 11.44 13.57 3.02
N ARG A 58 12.20 13.52 4.11
CA ARG A 58 12.66 14.69 4.85
C ARG A 58 13.84 15.35 4.13
N PRO A 59 14.12 16.64 4.41
CA PRO A 59 15.31 17.33 3.89
C PRO A 59 16.64 16.66 4.29
N ASP A 60 16.64 15.83 5.34
CA ASP A 60 17.80 15.04 5.78
C ASP A 60 18.03 13.76 4.94
N GLY A 61 17.11 13.42 4.04
CA GLY A 61 17.17 12.23 3.20
C GLY A 61 16.49 10.99 3.78
N GLU A 62 16.06 11.02 5.05
CA GLU A 62 15.26 9.96 5.67
C GLU A 62 13.78 10.02 5.26
N PHE A 63 13.13 8.86 5.17
CA PHE A 63 11.69 8.76 4.92
C PHE A 63 10.93 8.68 6.23
N GLU A 64 10.05 9.65 6.49
CA GLU A 64 9.23 9.67 7.70
C GLU A 64 7.85 9.08 7.42
N PRO A 65 7.37 8.11 8.24
CA PRO A 65 6.02 7.58 8.10
C PRO A 65 4.99 8.68 8.34
N GLY A 66 4.16 8.93 7.34
CA GLY A 66 3.08 9.90 7.39
C GLY A 66 1.72 9.22 7.40
N HIS A 67 0.89 9.61 6.44
CA HIS A 67 -0.48 9.13 6.30
C HIS A 67 -0.54 7.64 5.93
N TYR A 68 -1.51 6.92 6.48
CA TYR A 68 -1.81 5.55 6.09
C TYR A 68 -3.30 5.38 5.92
N GLU A 69 -3.69 4.47 5.03
CA GLU A 69 -5.08 4.10 4.80
C GLU A 69 -5.21 2.58 4.74
N ASP A 70 -6.29 2.06 5.33
CA ASP A 70 -6.59 0.64 5.40
C ASP A 70 -7.66 0.26 4.37
N PHE A 71 -7.32 -0.64 3.45
CA PHE A 71 -8.23 -1.12 2.41
C PHE A 71 -8.72 -2.53 2.73
N GLU A 72 -10.04 -2.69 2.82
CA GLU A 72 -10.70 -3.96 3.16
C GLU A 72 -11.45 -4.55 1.94
N LEU A 73 -10.92 -4.37 0.73
CA LEU A 73 -11.55 -4.83 -0.52
C LEU A 73 -11.29 -6.32 -0.75
N LEU A 74 -12.36 -7.07 -1.06
CA LEU A 74 -12.29 -8.51 -1.36
C LEU A 74 -11.65 -8.77 -2.72
N ASP A 75 -12.06 -8.01 -3.74
CA ASP A 75 -11.58 -8.12 -5.11
C ASP A 75 -10.20 -7.47 -5.26
N ILE A 76 -9.22 -8.27 -5.69
CA ILE A 76 -7.84 -7.80 -5.80
C ILE A 76 -7.63 -6.78 -6.92
N SER A 77 -8.40 -6.89 -8.00
CA SER A 77 -8.35 -5.92 -9.12
C SER A 77 -8.86 -4.55 -8.68
N ASP A 78 -9.95 -4.53 -7.91
CA ASP A 78 -10.53 -3.30 -7.36
C ASP A 78 -9.59 -2.68 -6.32
N LEU A 79 -9.07 -3.52 -5.43
CA LEU A 79 -8.04 -3.16 -4.46
C LEU A 79 -6.80 -2.56 -5.13
N ALA A 80 -6.27 -3.20 -6.17
CA ALA A 80 -5.13 -2.69 -6.91
C ALA A 80 -5.44 -1.33 -7.54
N GLY A 81 -6.63 -1.16 -8.13
CA GLY A 81 -7.07 0.10 -8.73
C GLY A 81 -7.21 1.24 -7.71
N GLU A 82 -7.80 0.97 -6.54
CA GLU A 82 -7.98 1.97 -5.48
C GLU A 82 -6.64 2.33 -4.83
N ILE A 83 -5.75 1.35 -4.59
CA ILE A 83 -4.39 1.60 -4.11
C ILE A 83 -3.60 2.42 -5.13
N GLU A 84 -3.71 2.10 -6.43
CA GLU A 84 -3.05 2.87 -7.49
C GLU A 84 -3.50 4.33 -7.47
N LYS A 85 -4.81 4.58 -7.42
CA LYS A 85 -5.35 5.94 -7.30
C LYS A 85 -4.81 6.63 -6.06
N PHE A 86 -4.89 5.98 -4.89
CA PHE A 86 -4.40 6.56 -3.64
C PHE A 86 -2.92 6.94 -3.71
N VAL A 87 -2.08 6.05 -4.23
CA VAL A 87 -0.65 6.30 -4.44
C VAL A 87 -0.43 7.40 -5.47
N GLN A 88 -1.16 7.41 -6.58
CA GLN A 88 -1.08 8.49 -7.57
C GLN A 88 -1.52 9.84 -7.00
N PHE A 89 -2.57 9.91 -6.18
CA PHE A 89 -3.00 11.14 -5.52
C PHE A 89 -2.00 11.63 -4.46
N ALA A 90 -1.32 10.71 -3.78
CA ALA A 90 -0.40 11.04 -2.70
C ALA A 90 1.03 11.32 -3.17
N VAL A 91 1.52 10.61 -4.18
CA VAL A 91 2.87 10.75 -4.75
C VAL A 91 2.85 11.65 -5.99
N GLY A 92 1.77 11.62 -6.76
CA GLY A 92 1.58 12.40 -7.98
C GLY A 92 0.79 13.68 -7.73
N LYS A 93 1.50 14.81 -7.89
CA LYS A 93 0.98 16.10 -8.36
C LYS A 93 -0.37 15.99 -9.10
N ASN A 94 -1.47 16.25 -8.42
CA ASN A 94 -2.74 16.73 -9.00
C ASN A 94 -3.46 17.61 -7.97
N LEU A 95 -2.74 18.59 -7.42
CA LEU A 95 -3.41 19.84 -7.06
C LEU A 95 -3.68 20.49 -8.40
N LYS A 96 -4.94 20.48 -8.85
CA LYS A 96 -5.40 21.27 -10.00
C LYS A 96 -4.67 22.62 -10.04
N GLU A 97 -3.96 22.88 -11.13
CA GLU A 97 -3.69 24.25 -11.59
C GLU A 97 -5.00 25.04 -11.71
#